data_AF-A0A3D6DZV0-F1
#
_entry.id   AF-A0A3D6DZV0-F1
#
_cell.length_a   1.000
_cell.length_b   1.000
_cell.length_c   1.000
_cell.angle_alpha   90.00
_cell.angle_beta   90.00
_cell.angle_gamma   90.00
#
_symmetry.space_group_name_H-M   'P 1'
#
loop_
_entity.id
_entity.type
_entity.pdbx_description
1 polymer ?
#
loop_
_entity_poly.entity_id
_entity_poly.type
_entity_poly.pdbx_seq_one_letter_code
_entity_poly.pdbx_strand_id
1 'polypeptide(L)'
;MSNLTLTRLAAALAASCWVPIALAGTTVYTLDAQFDQGVLSGVNHDTPNNDQLQLSSVGTTFPVLWVANAGEDTLSKIDTTTGKELARYRTFFGSGPFANHTAFSGPAPSRSAVDINGNAYILNRHFDGGRPSLMKVLAEGFIDRNANTTAETSTDGDISGSISSSETKDVVDDNSNGHFDCAIPPGTCESRDERVAWVTTFPAAEAGQLGRGG
;
A
#
# COMPACT_ATOMS: atom_id res chain seq x y z
N MET A 1 23.43 53.65 59.42
CA MET A 1 22.01 53.38 59.72
C MET A 1 21.17 53.95 58.60
N SER A 2 20.18 53.18 58.14
CA SER A 2 19.10 53.57 57.19
C SER A 2 19.51 53.76 55.73
N ASN A 3 18.81 53.27 54.70
CA ASN A 3 17.93 52.11 54.48
C ASN A 3 17.64 52.09 52.96
N LEU A 4 17.29 50.91 52.44
CA LEU A 4 16.73 50.55 51.12
C LEU A 4 16.07 51.66 50.27
N THR A 5 16.18 51.56 48.94
CA THR A 5 15.17 50.86 48.09
C THR A 5 15.60 50.83 46.61
N LEU A 6 15.47 49.63 46.01
CA LEU A 6 15.65 49.35 44.59
C LEU A 6 14.29 49.51 43.91
N THR A 7 14.13 50.47 43.00
CA THR A 7 12.88 50.61 42.23
C THR A 7 12.98 49.79 40.94
N ARG A 8 12.20 48.71 40.85
CA ARG A 8 12.03 47.91 39.64
C ARG A 8 11.17 48.70 38.63
N LEU A 9 11.74 49.11 37.49
CA LEU A 9 10.94 49.50 36.34
C LEU A 9 10.44 48.22 35.65
N ALA A 10 9.13 47.99 35.68
CA ALA A 10 8.50 46.98 34.85
C ALA A 10 8.39 47.51 33.42
N ALA A 11 9.09 46.90 32.46
CA ALA A 11 8.86 47.12 31.05
C ALA A 11 7.63 46.30 30.62
N ALA A 12 6.53 46.97 30.29
CA ALA A 12 5.38 46.32 29.67
C ALA A 12 5.70 46.06 28.19
N LEU A 13 5.96 44.79 27.84
CA LEU A 13 6.10 44.36 26.45
C LEU A 13 4.70 44.24 25.84
N ALA A 14 4.32 45.20 25.00
CA ALA A 14 3.12 45.09 24.18
C ALA A 14 3.38 44.04 23.09
N ALA A 15 2.91 42.81 23.30
CA ALA A 15 2.89 41.79 22.26
C ALA A 15 1.86 42.18 21.19
N SER A 16 2.28 42.86 20.14
CA SER A 16 1.47 43.03 18.93
C SER A 16 1.26 41.65 18.32
N CYS A 17 0.03 41.14 18.38
CA CYS A 17 -0.38 39.92 17.70
C CYS A 17 -0.40 40.21 16.19
N TRP A 18 0.68 39.91 15.50
CA TRP A 18 0.71 39.91 14.03
C TRP A 18 -0.08 38.70 13.58
N VAL A 19 -1.29 38.92 13.06
CA VAL A 19 -2.03 37.88 12.35
C VAL A 19 -1.41 37.81 10.94
N PRO A 20 -0.71 36.74 10.56
CA PRO A 20 -0.23 36.61 9.19
C PRO A 20 -1.44 36.46 8.26
N ILE A 21 -1.67 37.46 7.42
CA ILE A 21 -2.59 37.35 6.30
C ILE A 21 -1.89 36.45 5.27
N ALA A 22 -2.38 35.24 5.05
CA ALA A 22 -1.91 34.41 3.97
C ALA A 22 -2.38 35.02 2.64
N LEU A 23 -1.47 35.66 1.92
CA LEU A 23 -1.69 36.06 0.54
C LEU A 23 -1.76 34.78 -0.31
N ALA A 24 -2.90 34.55 -0.95
CA ALA A 24 -3.00 33.53 -1.99
C ALA A 24 -2.12 33.96 -3.17
N GLY A 25 -0.92 33.37 -3.25
CA GLY A 25 -0.01 33.54 -4.38
C GLY A 25 -0.30 32.51 -5.47
N THR A 26 -0.20 32.92 -6.73
CA THR A 26 -0.15 31.99 -7.86
C THR A 26 1.30 31.62 -8.11
N THR A 27 1.62 30.33 -8.08
CA THR A 27 2.92 29.83 -8.53
C THR A 27 2.77 29.29 -9.96
N VAL A 28 3.62 29.77 -10.86
CA VAL A 28 3.67 29.28 -12.25
C VAL A 28 4.94 28.45 -12.43
N TYR A 29 4.76 27.22 -12.89
CA TYR A 29 5.82 26.27 -13.21
C TYR A 29 6.05 26.32 -14.73
N THR A 30 7.24 26.76 -15.13
CA THR A 30 7.61 26.97 -16.53
C THR A 30 8.96 26.34 -16.84
N LEU A 31 9.91 26.40 -15.92
CA LEU A 31 11.26 25.89 -16.13
C LEU A 31 11.40 24.44 -15.67
N ASP A 32 12.33 23.70 -16.29
CA ASP A 32 12.65 22.31 -15.93
C ASP A 32 12.92 22.16 -14.42
N ALA A 33 13.75 23.04 -13.88
CA ALA A 33 14.09 23.05 -12.45
C ALA A 33 12.88 23.26 -11.52
N GLN A 34 11.78 23.81 -12.02
CA GLN A 34 10.53 23.94 -11.27
C GLN A 34 9.73 22.63 -11.35
N PHE A 35 9.72 21.95 -12.50
CA PHE A 35 9.11 20.63 -12.64
C PHE A 35 9.86 19.55 -11.84
N ASP A 36 11.18 19.66 -11.75
CA ASP A 36 12.07 18.76 -10.98
C ASP A 36 11.84 18.80 -9.46
N GLN A 37 11.03 19.76 -8.98
CA GLN A 37 10.56 19.76 -7.60
C GLN A 37 9.53 18.63 -7.33
N GLY A 38 8.94 18.07 -8.39
CA GLY A 38 7.99 16.96 -8.34
C GLY A 38 8.54 15.64 -8.89
N VAL A 39 7.67 14.64 -8.99
CA VAL A 39 7.96 13.34 -9.62
C VAL A 39 7.35 13.32 -11.01
N LEU A 40 8.17 13.14 -12.03
CA LEU A 40 7.71 13.00 -13.42
C LEU A 40 7.21 11.56 -13.64
N SER A 41 5.92 11.41 -13.95
CA SER A 41 5.28 10.12 -14.23
C SER A 41 4.45 10.20 -15.50
N GLY A 42 4.83 9.44 -16.53
CA GLY A 42 4.23 9.51 -17.87
C GLY A 42 4.53 10.82 -18.63
N VAL A 43 5.37 11.69 -18.06
CA VAL A 43 5.76 12.98 -18.60
C VAL A 43 7.27 13.19 -18.46
N ASN A 44 7.82 14.12 -19.23
CA ASN A 44 9.21 14.58 -19.14
C ASN A 44 9.30 16.05 -19.59
N HIS A 45 10.51 16.59 -19.65
CA HIS A 45 10.85 17.88 -20.24
C HIS A 45 12.09 17.79 -21.15
N ASP A 46 12.33 16.60 -21.71
CA ASP A 46 13.54 16.30 -22.46
C ASP A 46 13.71 17.15 -23.74
N THR A 47 14.96 17.36 -24.13
CA THR A 47 15.33 18.00 -25.40
C THR A 47 14.61 17.32 -26.60
N PRO A 48 14.04 18.09 -27.54
CA PRO A 48 14.24 19.53 -27.76
C PRO A 48 13.27 20.46 -27.02
N ASN A 49 12.37 19.94 -26.18
CA ASN A 49 11.26 20.72 -25.61
C ASN A 49 11.49 21.04 -24.13
N ASN A 50 12.70 21.50 -23.77
CA ASN A 50 13.02 21.98 -22.42
C ASN A 50 12.09 23.16 -22.04
N ASP A 51 11.89 23.37 -20.74
CA ASP A 51 11.01 24.36 -20.14
C ASP A 51 9.52 24.19 -20.56
N GLN A 52 9.13 22.93 -20.81
CA GLN A 52 7.75 22.51 -21.04
C GLN A 52 7.53 21.07 -20.58
N LEU A 53 6.37 20.79 -19.98
CA LEU A 53 5.93 19.42 -19.69
C LEU A 53 5.36 18.76 -20.96
N GLN A 54 5.87 17.57 -21.32
CA GLN A 54 5.41 16.77 -22.46
C GLN A 54 5.17 15.32 -22.07
N LEU A 55 4.41 14.58 -22.89
CA LEU A 55 4.20 13.15 -22.67
C LEU A 55 5.47 12.37 -22.98
N SER A 56 5.76 11.36 -22.17
CA SER A 56 6.85 10.43 -22.44
C SER A 56 6.53 9.52 -23.62
N SER A 57 7.51 9.32 -24.51
CA SER A 57 7.40 8.44 -25.67
C SER A 57 7.33 6.96 -25.28
N VAL A 58 7.87 6.63 -24.11
CA VAL A 58 7.71 5.35 -23.44
C VAL A 58 6.83 5.58 -22.21
N GLY A 59 5.64 4.98 -22.23
CA GLY A 59 4.79 4.93 -21.04
C GLY A 59 5.29 3.88 -20.06
N THR A 60 5.15 4.14 -18.76
CA THR A 60 5.26 3.09 -17.74
C THR A 60 3.98 2.27 -17.79
N THR A 61 4.07 1.02 -18.26
CA THR A 61 2.96 0.07 -18.21
C THR A 61 3.24 -0.99 -17.16
N PHE A 62 2.18 -1.47 -16.52
CA PHE A 62 2.22 -2.68 -15.70
C PHE A 62 1.42 -3.73 -16.45
N PRO A 63 2.03 -4.55 -17.33
CA PRO A 63 1.34 -5.59 -18.08
C PRO A 63 0.99 -6.77 -17.17
N VAL A 64 0.23 -6.48 -16.13
CA VAL A 64 -0.11 -7.40 -15.05
C VAL A 64 -1.62 -7.43 -14.86
N LEU A 65 -2.15 -8.64 -14.74
CA LEU A 65 -3.53 -8.92 -14.37
C LEU A 65 -3.55 -9.41 -12.92
N TRP A 66 -4.42 -8.81 -12.12
CA TRP A 66 -4.67 -9.23 -10.75
C TRP A 66 -5.99 -9.99 -10.66
N VAL A 67 -5.96 -11.23 -10.18
CA VAL A 67 -7.14 -12.10 -10.09
C VAL A 67 -7.41 -12.50 -8.64
N ALA A 68 -8.58 -12.13 -8.13
CA ALA A 68 -9.05 -12.54 -6.82
C ALA A 68 -9.64 -13.95 -6.88
N ASN A 69 -9.01 -14.90 -6.19
CA ASN A 69 -9.41 -16.30 -6.21
C ASN A 69 -10.27 -16.60 -4.96
N ALA A 70 -11.56 -16.26 -5.05
CA ALA A 70 -12.46 -16.28 -3.90
C ALA A 70 -12.56 -17.63 -3.17
N GLY A 71 -12.51 -18.75 -3.89
CA GLY A 71 -12.56 -20.09 -3.28
C GLY A 71 -11.24 -20.58 -2.69
N GLU A 72 -10.14 -19.88 -2.99
CA GLU A 72 -8.77 -20.25 -2.63
C GLU A 72 -8.15 -19.36 -1.55
N ASP A 73 -8.84 -18.27 -1.19
CA ASP A 73 -8.32 -17.18 -0.34
C ASP A 73 -6.99 -16.62 -0.83
N THR A 74 -6.82 -16.52 -2.16
CA THR A 74 -5.60 -15.98 -2.77
C THR A 74 -5.84 -14.86 -3.77
N LEU A 75 -4.76 -14.16 -4.11
CA LEU A 75 -4.65 -13.17 -5.17
C LEU A 75 -3.52 -13.61 -6.12
N SER A 76 -3.84 -13.78 -7.41
CA SER A 76 -2.86 -14.07 -8.46
C SER A 76 -2.39 -12.81 -9.16
N LYS A 77 -1.09 -12.72 -9.45
CA LYS A 77 -0.48 -11.73 -10.32
C LYS A 77 -0.01 -12.42 -11.60
N ILE A 78 -0.58 -12.05 -12.74
CA ILE A 78 -0.33 -12.72 -14.02
C ILE A 78 0.29 -11.73 -15.01
N ASP A 79 1.33 -12.12 -15.72
CA ASP A 79 1.87 -11.35 -16.85
C ASP A 79 0.90 -11.45 -18.03
N THR A 80 0.36 -10.33 -18.48
CA THR A 80 -0.63 -10.30 -19.57
C THR A 80 -0.03 -10.55 -20.95
N THR A 81 1.29 -10.49 -21.09
CA THR A 81 2.01 -10.78 -22.33
C THR A 81 2.24 -12.27 -22.48
N THR A 82 2.67 -12.94 -21.40
CA THR A 82 3.03 -14.36 -21.43
C THR A 82 1.92 -15.28 -20.94
N GLY A 83 0.95 -14.74 -20.20
CA GLY A 83 -0.11 -15.50 -19.53
C GLY A 83 0.36 -16.28 -18.30
N LYS A 84 1.65 -16.16 -17.92
CA LYS A 84 2.22 -16.87 -16.78
C LYS A 84 1.92 -16.14 -15.48
N GLU A 85 1.69 -16.91 -14.42
CA GLU A 85 1.58 -16.35 -13.09
C GLU A 85 2.97 -15.97 -12.55
N LEU A 86 3.11 -14.70 -12.19
CA LEU A 86 4.33 -14.12 -11.63
C LEU A 86 4.41 -14.31 -10.11
N ALA A 87 3.27 -14.34 -9.43
CA ALA A 87 3.17 -14.51 -7.99
C ALA A 87 1.75 -14.84 -7.54
N ARG A 88 1.64 -15.50 -6.38
CA ARG A 88 0.39 -15.79 -5.67
C ARG A 88 0.52 -15.34 -4.22
N TYR A 89 -0.49 -14.64 -3.73
CA TYR A 89 -0.52 -14.10 -2.37
C TYR A 89 -1.71 -14.66 -1.62
N ARG A 90 -1.50 -15.13 -0.40
CA ARG A 90 -2.62 -15.43 0.50
C ARG A 90 -3.25 -14.13 0.97
N THR A 91 -4.57 -14.09 0.92
CA THR A 91 -5.37 -12.93 1.31
C THR A 91 -5.95 -13.06 2.71
N PHE A 92 -5.76 -14.21 3.35
CA PHE A 92 -6.09 -14.48 4.75
C PHE A 92 -5.20 -15.59 5.32
N PHE A 93 -5.37 -15.91 6.60
CA PHE A 93 -4.60 -16.95 7.30
C PHE A 93 -4.61 -18.29 6.56
N GLY A 94 -3.44 -18.91 6.46
CA GLY A 94 -3.31 -20.23 5.86
C GLY A 94 -1.86 -20.62 5.61
N SER A 95 -1.64 -21.93 5.72
CA SER A 95 -0.41 -22.61 5.30
C SER A 95 -0.75 -23.90 4.57
N GLY A 96 0.15 -24.39 3.72
CA GLY A 96 -0.06 -25.62 2.95
C GLY A 96 -1.03 -25.43 1.77
N PRO A 97 -1.93 -26.38 1.47
CA PRO A 97 -2.87 -26.26 0.35
C PRO A 97 -3.68 -24.96 0.38
N PHE A 98 -4.14 -24.49 -0.78
CA PHE A 98 -5.10 -23.41 -0.81
C PHE A 98 -6.40 -23.82 -0.12
N ALA A 99 -7.11 -22.83 0.44
CA ALA A 99 -8.46 -23.07 0.89
C ALA A 99 -9.26 -23.65 -0.29
N ASN A 100 -10.12 -24.63 -0.04
CA ASN A 100 -10.93 -25.21 -1.11
C ASN A 100 -12.38 -25.17 -0.66
N HIS A 101 -12.89 -23.94 -0.60
CA HIS A 101 -14.30 -23.67 -0.37
C HIS A 101 -14.91 -22.96 -1.57
N THR A 102 -16.23 -22.83 -1.57
CA THR A 102 -16.91 -22.10 -2.64
C THR A 102 -16.56 -20.61 -2.59
N ALA A 103 -16.79 -19.89 -3.69
CA ALA A 103 -16.65 -18.43 -3.73
C ALA A 103 -17.61 -17.66 -2.80
N PHE A 104 -18.48 -18.36 -2.06
CA PHE A 104 -19.49 -17.82 -1.15
C PHE A 104 -19.31 -18.30 0.30
N SER A 105 -18.09 -18.67 0.67
CA SER A 105 -17.70 -19.11 2.02
C SER A 105 -16.34 -18.51 2.37
N GLY A 106 -16.02 -18.41 3.67
CA GLY A 106 -14.72 -17.96 4.14
C GLY A 106 -14.40 -16.49 3.81
N PRO A 107 -13.12 -16.10 3.87
CA PRO A 107 -12.62 -14.75 3.58
C PRO A 107 -13.04 -14.21 2.21
N ALA A 108 -12.94 -15.05 1.16
CA ALA A 108 -13.46 -14.78 -0.18
C ALA A 108 -13.07 -13.40 -0.75
N PRO A 109 -11.80 -13.21 -1.19
CA PRO A 109 -11.36 -11.99 -1.86
C PRO A 109 -12.20 -11.74 -3.11
N SER A 110 -12.68 -10.51 -3.31
CA SER A 110 -13.65 -10.27 -4.40
C SER A 110 -13.79 -8.84 -4.91
N ARG A 111 -13.09 -7.87 -4.30
CA ARG A 111 -13.03 -6.50 -4.82
C ARG A 111 -11.58 -6.14 -5.01
N SER A 112 -11.22 -5.84 -6.24
CA SER A 112 -9.89 -5.43 -6.62
C SER A 112 -9.89 -3.99 -7.12
N ALA A 113 -8.83 -3.25 -6.81
CA ALA A 113 -8.48 -1.99 -7.44
C ALA A 113 -6.96 -1.95 -7.64
N VAL A 114 -6.48 -1.06 -8.51
CA VAL A 114 -5.05 -0.85 -8.76
C VAL A 114 -4.72 0.64 -8.66
N ASP A 115 -3.55 0.97 -8.11
CA ASP A 115 -3.05 2.36 -8.13
C ASP A 115 -2.16 2.64 -9.35
N ILE A 116 -1.68 3.89 -9.45
CA ILE A 116 -0.84 4.35 -10.57
C ILE A 116 0.50 3.61 -10.68
N ASN A 117 0.96 2.98 -9.59
CA ASN A 117 2.17 2.17 -9.57
C ASN A 117 1.86 0.68 -9.81
N GLY A 118 0.64 0.36 -10.25
CA GLY A 118 0.19 -1.01 -10.52
C GLY A 118 -0.10 -1.85 -9.28
N ASN A 119 0.06 -1.30 -8.06
CA ASN A 119 -0.14 -2.06 -6.82
C ASN A 119 -1.61 -2.46 -6.69
N ALA A 120 -1.85 -3.70 -6.29
CA ALA A 120 -3.19 -4.20 -6.09
C ALA A 120 -3.71 -3.85 -4.69
N TYR A 121 -5.01 -3.57 -4.63
CA TYR A 121 -5.79 -3.47 -3.41
C TYR A 121 -6.86 -4.54 -3.50
N ILE A 122 -6.85 -5.52 -2.61
CA ILE A 122 -7.79 -6.63 -2.59
C ILE A 122 -8.55 -6.64 -1.27
N LEU A 123 -9.87 -6.81 -1.35
CA LEU A 123 -10.75 -6.87 -0.17
C LEU A 123 -11.41 -8.24 -0.04
N ASN A 124 -11.22 -8.85 1.14
CA ASN A 124 -11.94 -10.00 1.62
C ASN A 124 -13.24 -9.56 2.26
N ARG A 125 -14.35 -10.25 1.94
CA ARG A 125 -15.67 -9.89 2.48
C ARG A 125 -16.10 -10.72 3.68
N HIS A 126 -15.51 -11.91 3.87
CA HIS A 126 -15.82 -12.82 4.97
C HIS A 126 -17.29 -13.30 5.05
N PHE A 127 -17.65 -14.30 4.23
CA PHE A 127 -18.97 -14.96 4.27
C PHE A 127 -19.21 -15.81 5.53
N ASP A 128 -18.18 -16.03 6.33
CA ASP A 128 -18.18 -16.72 7.62
C ASP A 128 -18.60 -15.81 8.79
N GLY A 129 -18.98 -14.56 8.51
CA GLY A 129 -19.30 -13.56 9.54
C GLY A 129 -18.06 -12.87 10.12
N GLY A 130 -16.88 -13.14 9.58
CA GLY A 130 -15.67 -12.38 9.87
C GLY A 130 -15.76 -10.91 9.44
N ARG A 131 -14.79 -10.12 9.89
CA ARG A 131 -14.68 -8.72 9.47
C ARG A 131 -14.00 -8.63 8.12
N PRO A 132 -14.49 -7.80 7.18
CA PRO A 132 -13.80 -7.53 5.93
C PRO A 132 -12.37 -7.04 6.18
N SER A 133 -11.44 -7.38 5.29
CA SER A 133 -10.05 -6.91 5.36
C SER A 133 -9.61 -6.42 3.99
N LEU A 134 -8.94 -5.25 3.97
CA LEU A 134 -8.33 -4.66 2.79
C LEU A 134 -6.82 -4.86 2.86
N MET A 135 -6.26 -5.41 1.80
CA MET A 135 -4.85 -5.71 1.67
C MET A 135 -4.28 -4.96 0.47
N LYS A 136 -3.10 -4.34 0.64
CA LYS A 136 -2.31 -3.79 -0.47
C LYS A 136 -1.16 -4.73 -0.79
N VAL A 137 -0.95 -5.01 -2.08
CA VAL A 137 0.18 -5.80 -2.60
C VAL A 137 0.95 -4.98 -3.62
N LEU A 138 2.27 -4.95 -3.46
CA LEU A 138 3.15 -4.22 -4.35
C LEU A 138 3.28 -4.92 -5.70
N ALA A 139 3.15 -4.16 -6.80
CA ALA A 139 3.44 -4.68 -8.13
C ALA A 139 4.94 -4.86 -8.33
N GLU A 140 5.74 -3.92 -7.86
CA GLU A 140 7.19 -3.95 -7.97
C GLU A 140 7.83 -3.64 -6.61
N GLY A 141 9.10 -4.01 -6.48
CA GLY A 141 9.80 -3.92 -5.19
C GLY A 141 9.22 -4.87 -4.14
N PHE A 142 9.62 -4.64 -2.89
CA PHE A 142 9.19 -5.39 -1.71
C PHE A 142 9.55 -4.57 -0.46
N ILE A 143 8.95 -4.94 0.67
CA ILE A 143 9.32 -4.41 1.98
C ILE A 143 10.22 -5.45 2.62
N ASP A 144 11.52 -5.15 2.65
CA ASP A 144 12.53 -5.97 3.34
C ASP A 144 12.32 -5.87 4.85
N ARG A 145 11.59 -6.84 5.42
CA ARG A 145 11.23 -6.84 6.86
C ARG A 145 12.30 -7.49 7.72
N ASN A 146 13.13 -8.33 7.14
CA ASN A 146 14.18 -9.06 7.85
C ASN A 146 15.60 -8.51 7.58
N ALA A 147 15.71 -7.42 6.80
CA ALA A 147 16.95 -6.74 6.45
C ALA A 147 17.95 -7.63 5.69
N ASN A 148 17.47 -8.55 4.86
CA ASN A 148 18.31 -9.47 4.08
C ASN A 148 18.51 -9.04 2.61
N THR A 149 17.91 -7.92 2.19
CA THR A 149 17.97 -7.34 0.84
C THR A 149 17.40 -8.19 -0.30
N THR A 150 16.70 -9.27 0.02
CA THR A 150 16.13 -10.24 -0.93
C THR A 150 14.63 -10.35 -0.68
N ALA A 151 13.83 -10.28 -1.74
CA ALA A 151 12.39 -10.42 -1.58
C ALA A 151 12.00 -11.85 -1.17
N GLU A 152 11.39 -12.02 0.00
CA GLU A 152 10.63 -13.24 0.28
C GLU A 152 9.27 -13.16 -0.39
N THR A 153 9.14 -13.79 -1.55
CA THR A 153 7.86 -13.90 -2.27
C THR A 153 7.75 -15.24 -2.97
N SER A 154 6.58 -15.54 -3.53
CA SER A 154 6.35 -16.77 -4.27
C SER A 154 7.22 -16.87 -5.53
N THR A 155 7.61 -18.08 -5.90
CA THR A 155 8.43 -18.35 -7.09
C THR A 155 7.93 -19.61 -7.80
N ASP A 156 7.72 -19.53 -9.12
CA ASP A 156 7.44 -20.70 -10.00
C ASP A 156 8.73 -21.52 -10.15
N GLY A 157 9.02 -22.33 -9.15
CA GLY A 157 10.23 -23.15 -9.05
C GLY A 157 10.13 -24.43 -9.88
N ASP A 158 8.91 -24.90 -10.15
CA ASP A 158 8.66 -26.07 -11.01
C ASP A 158 8.51 -25.71 -12.51
N ILE A 159 8.47 -24.41 -12.84
CA ILE A 159 8.38 -23.87 -14.20
C ILE A 159 7.07 -24.30 -14.89
N SER A 160 6.01 -24.49 -14.12
CA SER A 160 4.68 -24.85 -14.65
C SER A 160 3.99 -23.66 -15.32
N GLY A 161 4.44 -22.43 -15.08
CA GLY A 161 3.79 -21.20 -15.49
C GLY A 161 2.64 -20.78 -14.57
N SER A 162 2.45 -21.48 -13.45
CA SER A 162 1.50 -21.17 -12.37
C SER A 162 2.20 -21.26 -11.02
N ILE A 163 1.68 -20.57 -10.02
CA ILE A 163 2.21 -20.63 -8.65
C ILE A 163 1.34 -21.56 -7.82
N SER A 164 1.94 -22.65 -7.37
CA SER A 164 1.30 -23.62 -6.48
C SER A 164 1.27 -23.15 -5.04
N SER A 165 0.53 -23.90 -4.20
CA SER A 165 0.46 -23.60 -2.77
C SER A 165 1.78 -23.86 -2.04
N SER A 166 2.62 -24.78 -2.53
CA SER A 166 3.99 -25.01 -2.01
C SER A 166 4.98 -23.90 -2.35
N GLU A 167 4.66 -23.10 -3.37
CA GLU A 167 5.47 -21.97 -3.82
C GLU A 167 4.97 -20.64 -3.25
N THR A 168 3.81 -20.64 -2.59
CA THR A 168 3.19 -19.47 -1.97
C THR A 168 3.68 -19.29 -0.54
N LYS A 169 3.88 -18.06 -0.09
CA LYS A 169 4.25 -17.77 1.30
C LYS A 169 3.02 -17.83 2.22
N ASP A 170 3.26 -18.26 3.46
CA ASP A 170 2.22 -18.41 4.46
C ASP A 170 1.74 -17.06 5.03
N VAL A 171 0.55 -17.08 5.61
CA VAL A 171 0.04 -16.02 6.49
C VAL A 171 -0.32 -16.66 7.81
N VAL A 172 0.31 -16.21 8.90
CA VAL A 172 0.21 -16.83 10.23
C VAL A 172 -0.33 -15.81 11.22
N ASP A 173 -1.39 -16.18 11.94
CA ASP A 173 -1.96 -15.39 13.05
C ASP A 173 -1.03 -15.42 14.26
N ASP A 174 0.03 -14.62 14.20
CA ASP A 174 1.12 -14.62 15.18
C ASP A 174 0.66 -14.14 16.56
N ASN A 175 -0.39 -13.31 16.60
CA ASN A 175 -0.92 -12.72 17.83
C ASN A 175 -2.24 -13.37 18.29
N SER A 176 -2.77 -14.34 17.52
CA SER A 176 -3.99 -15.11 17.81
C SER A 176 -5.25 -14.24 17.97
N ASN A 177 -5.32 -13.11 17.28
CA ASN A 177 -6.46 -12.18 17.37
C ASN A 177 -7.51 -12.41 16.27
N GLY A 178 -7.26 -13.31 15.31
CA GLY A 178 -8.17 -13.60 14.20
C GLY A 178 -8.29 -12.45 13.18
N HIS A 179 -7.33 -11.53 13.14
CA HIS A 179 -7.24 -10.42 12.21
C HIS A 179 -5.96 -10.51 11.40
N PHE A 180 -6.07 -10.54 10.07
CA PHE A 180 -4.88 -10.47 9.24
C PHE A 180 -4.25 -9.08 9.36
N ASP A 181 -3.17 -8.98 10.13
CA ASP A 181 -2.47 -7.75 10.48
C ASP A 181 -1.14 -7.65 9.75
N CYS A 182 -1.03 -6.61 8.91
CA CYS A 182 0.25 -6.17 8.35
C CYS A 182 0.31 -4.65 8.41
N ALA A 183 1.11 -4.14 9.35
CA ALA A 183 1.28 -2.71 9.50
C ALA A 183 2.11 -2.11 8.36
N ILE A 184 1.82 -0.85 8.02
CA ILE A 184 2.69 -0.03 7.15
C ILE A 184 4.07 0.09 7.84
N PRO A 185 5.19 -0.09 7.12
CA PRO A 185 6.53 -0.16 7.71
C PRO A 185 6.89 1.02 8.63
N PRO A 186 7.69 0.78 9.70
CA PRO A 186 8.23 -0.50 10.15
C PRO A 186 7.30 -1.15 11.19
N GLY A 187 6.48 -2.11 10.77
CA GLY A 187 5.58 -2.84 11.67
C GLY A 187 5.61 -4.34 11.42
N THR A 188 5.07 -5.11 12.36
CA THR A 188 4.91 -6.57 12.23
C THR A 188 3.92 -6.89 11.12
N CYS A 189 4.17 -7.99 10.39
CA CYS A 189 3.29 -8.47 9.34
C CYS A 189 3.18 -9.98 9.42
N GLU A 190 1.95 -10.45 9.46
CA GLU A 190 1.60 -11.87 9.53
C GLU A 190 1.79 -12.59 8.20
N SER A 191 1.81 -11.83 7.09
CA SER A 191 2.27 -12.34 5.80
C SER A 191 3.76 -12.57 5.81
N ARG A 192 4.17 -13.75 5.35
CA ARG A 192 5.58 -14.05 5.03
C ARG A 192 5.96 -13.64 3.62
N ASP A 193 5.02 -13.13 2.84
CA ASP A 193 5.31 -12.49 1.56
C ASP A 193 5.58 -10.99 1.73
N GLU A 194 6.77 -10.56 1.34
CA GLU A 194 7.27 -9.21 1.51
C GLU A 194 6.73 -8.20 0.49
N ARG A 195 5.99 -8.65 -0.52
CA ARG A 195 5.24 -7.76 -1.41
C ARG A 195 3.90 -7.36 -0.82
N VAL A 196 3.41 -8.03 0.22
CA VAL A 196 2.25 -7.56 0.97
C VAL A 196 2.65 -6.30 1.71
N ALA A 197 2.09 -5.16 1.30
CA ALA A 197 2.49 -3.86 1.82
C ALA A 197 1.92 -3.63 3.21
N TRP A 198 0.62 -3.81 3.34
CA TRP A 198 -0.15 -3.68 4.57
C TRP A 198 -1.51 -4.34 4.42
N VAL A 199 -2.15 -4.62 5.56
CA VAL A 199 -3.53 -5.10 5.67
C VAL A 199 -4.24 -4.30 6.75
N THR A 200 -5.52 -3.99 6.53
CA THR A 200 -6.38 -3.34 7.51
C THR A 200 -7.69 -4.09 7.60
N THR A 201 -8.06 -4.49 8.81
CA THR A 201 -9.36 -5.10 9.10
C THR A 201 -10.38 -4.01 9.42
N PHE A 202 -11.59 -4.15 8.88
CA PHE A 202 -12.69 -3.22 9.13
C PHE A 202 -13.24 -3.37 10.56
N PRO A 203 -13.93 -2.35 11.09
CA PRO A 203 -14.56 -2.42 12.40
C PRO A 203 -15.56 -3.58 12.53
N ALA A 204 -15.82 -4.04 13.75
CA ALA A 204 -16.76 -5.15 14.02
C ALA A 204 -18.19 -4.90 13.50
N ALA A 205 -18.61 -3.63 13.37
CA ALA A 205 -19.90 -3.27 12.81
C ALA A 205 -20.06 -3.66 11.33
N GLU A 206 -18.95 -3.89 10.63
CA GLU A 206 -18.90 -4.31 9.22
C GLU A 206 -18.77 -5.84 9.06
N ALA A 207 -18.89 -6.61 10.15
CA ALA A 207 -18.82 -8.08 10.09
C ALA A 207 -19.85 -8.65 9.09
N GLY A 208 -19.40 -9.53 8.19
CA GLY A 208 -20.21 -10.09 7.10
C GLY A 208 -20.63 -9.09 6.01
N GLN A 209 -20.16 -7.85 6.07
CA GLN A 209 -20.45 -6.82 5.08
C GLN A 209 -19.44 -6.83 3.93
N LEU A 210 -19.58 -5.84 3.06
CA LEU A 210 -18.78 -5.70 1.86
C LEU A 210 -17.49 -4.87 2.07
N GLY A 211 -17.29 -4.30 3.27
CA GLY A 211 -16.15 -3.42 3.54
C GLY A 211 -16.18 -2.14 2.71
N ARG A 212 -17.36 -1.50 2.60
CA ARG A 212 -17.52 -0.24 1.84
C ARG A 212 -17.28 1.02 2.67
N GLY A 213 -17.10 0.88 3.99
CA GLY A 213 -17.05 1.99 4.93
C GLY A 213 -18.45 2.58 5.11
N GLY A 214 -19.06 2.34 6.26
CA GLY A 214 -20.27 3.02 6.72
C GLY A 214 -20.06 4.50 7.08
#